data_AF-A0A7C5LAJ4-F1
#
_entry.id   AF-A0A7C5LAJ4-F1
#
_cell.length_a   1.000
_cell.length_b   1.000
_cell.length_c   1.000
_cell.angle_alpha   90.00
_cell.angle_beta   90.00
_cell.angle_gamma   90.00
#
_symmetry.space_group_name_H-M   'P 1'
#
loop_
_entity.id
_entity.type
_entity.pdbx_description
1 polymer ?
#
loop_
_entity_poly.entity_id
_entity_poly.type
_entity_poly.pdbx_seq_one_letter_code
_entity_poly.pdbx_strand_id
1 'polypeptide(L)'
;EGISPSEYDAFTAQLAETDEVLYLGDNTGEIVCDRILIEELVRRGKRVIFVARGAPTINDATLSDAVYVGLDRAATLITNGSDAPGTRLSDCSQEFLEAFGSAKLIISKGQGNFEGLSEVPGPIFFLFKVKCPVIAEEAGAQIGRIVLREQRAEKVSE
;
A
#
# COMPACT_ATOMS: atom_id res chain seq x y z
N GLU A 1 -10.34 20.76 -2.44
CA GLU A 1 -9.09 20.16 -2.95
C GLU A 1 -8.60 19.14 -1.95
N GLY A 2 -8.18 17.97 -2.39
CA GLY A 2 -7.69 16.92 -1.49
C GLY A 2 -8.32 15.57 -1.77
N ILE A 3 -8.03 14.63 -0.87
CA ILE A 3 -8.63 13.30 -0.85
C ILE A 3 -10.17 13.43 -0.83
N SER A 4 -10.87 12.57 -1.59
CA SER A 4 -12.33 12.55 -1.59
C SER A 4 -12.86 12.27 -0.18
N PRO A 5 -13.81 13.07 0.34
CA PRO A 5 -14.42 12.81 1.65
C PRO A 5 -15.01 11.40 1.77
N SER A 6 -15.69 10.92 0.72
CA SER A 6 -16.30 9.58 0.74
C SER A 6 -15.28 8.45 0.81
N GLU A 7 -14.15 8.58 0.10
CA GLU A 7 -13.07 7.60 0.12
C GLU A 7 -12.34 7.61 1.48
N TYR A 8 -12.21 8.79 2.10
CA TYR A 8 -11.66 8.93 3.44
C TYR A 8 -12.60 8.34 4.51
N ASP A 9 -13.90 8.57 4.40
CA ASP A 9 -14.89 8.00 5.32
C ASP A 9 -14.91 6.46 5.20
N ALA A 10 -14.87 5.92 3.98
CA ALA A 10 -14.75 4.48 3.76
C ALA A 10 -13.45 3.91 4.36
N PHE A 11 -12.32 4.57 4.15
CA PHE A 11 -11.04 4.18 4.74
C PHE A 11 -11.08 4.16 6.27
N THR A 12 -11.62 5.21 6.89
CA THR A 12 -11.69 5.32 8.35
C THR A 12 -12.66 4.32 8.97
N ALA A 13 -13.78 4.02 8.28
CA ALA A 13 -14.68 2.95 8.67
C ALA A 13 -13.98 1.59 8.63
N GLN A 14 -13.31 1.24 7.53
CA GLN A 14 -12.57 -0.03 7.42
C GLN A 14 -11.43 -0.12 8.46
N LEU A 15 -10.73 0.99 8.70
CA LEU A 15 -9.68 1.08 9.71
C LEU A 15 -10.21 0.83 11.13
N ALA A 16 -11.47 1.18 11.43
CA ALA A 16 -12.09 0.92 12.72
C ALA A 16 -12.35 -0.57 12.96
N GLU A 17 -12.61 -1.35 11.90
CA GLU A 17 -13.01 -2.77 11.97
C GLU A 17 -11.84 -3.77 12.11
N THR A 18 -10.60 -3.29 12.05
CA THR A 18 -9.42 -4.15 12.16
C THR A 18 -8.33 -3.52 13.01
N ASP A 19 -7.64 -4.34 13.82
CA ASP A 19 -6.47 -3.92 14.58
C ASP A 19 -5.16 -4.15 13.82
N GLU A 20 -5.23 -4.60 12.56
CA GLU A 20 -4.06 -4.93 11.74
C GLU A 20 -4.15 -4.29 10.36
N VAL A 21 -3.04 -3.72 9.92
CA VAL A 21 -2.88 -3.06 8.62
C VAL A 21 -1.67 -3.64 7.90
N LEU A 22 -1.89 -4.16 6.70
CA LEU A 22 -0.82 -4.49 5.77
C LEU A 22 -0.47 -3.25 4.94
N TYR A 23 0.74 -2.74 5.07
CA TYR A 23 1.17 -1.48 4.48
C TYR A 23 2.23 -1.73 3.40
N LEU A 24 1.87 -1.57 2.14
CA LEU A 24 2.77 -1.79 1.01
C LEU A 24 3.48 -0.47 0.69
N GLY A 25 4.79 -0.44 0.91
CA GLY A 25 5.64 0.70 0.56
C GLY A 25 5.81 0.87 -0.96
N ASP A 26 6.29 2.04 -1.35
CA ASP A 26 6.69 2.35 -2.73
C ASP A 26 8.15 2.81 -2.73
N ASN A 27 8.40 4.11 -2.60
CA ASN A 27 9.72 4.70 -2.83
C ASN A 27 10.56 4.94 -1.57
N THR A 28 11.87 4.86 -1.74
CA THR A 28 12.85 5.53 -0.88
C THR A 28 12.60 7.04 -0.85
N GLY A 29 12.87 7.68 0.30
CA GLY A 29 12.49 9.07 0.57
C GLY A 29 11.02 9.22 1.02
N GLU A 30 10.06 8.63 0.31
CA GLU A 30 8.64 8.60 0.73
C GLU A 30 8.45 7.81 2.02
N ILE A 31 9.21 6.72 2.20
CA ILE A 31 9.21 5.88 3.40
C ILE A 31 9.43 6.64 4.72
N VAL A 32 10.08 7.83 4.67
CA VAL A 32 10.22 8.71 5.84
C VAL A 32 8.87 9.31 6.26
N CYS A 33 8.04 9.70 5.29
CA CYS A 33 6.67 10.15 5.55
C CYS A 33 5.77 8.97 5.94
N ASP A 34 5.97 7.81 5.33
CA ASP A 34 5.20 6.60 5.66
C ASP A 34 5.40 6.20 7.12
N ARG A 35 6.63 6.34 7.64
CA ARG A 35 6.89 6.15 9.07
C ARG A 35 6.00 7.01 9.97
N ILE A 36 5.78 8.27 9.63
CA ILE A 36 4.93 9.16 10.45
C ILE A 36 3.49 8.63 10.50
N LEU A 37 2.97 8.19 9.35
CA LEU A 37 1.64 7.60 9.27
C LEU A 37 1.56 6.26 10.03
N ILE A 38 2.57 5.40 9.89
CA ILE A 38 2.64 4.12 10.57
C ILE A 38 2.70 4.30 12.09
N GLU A 39 3.52 5.24 12.58
CA GLU A 39 3.55 5.57 14.01
C GLU A 39 2.20 6.07 14.51
N GLU A 40 1.46 6.84 13.71
CA GLU A 40 0.11 7.28 14.07
C GLU A 40 -0.90 6.13 14.11
N LEU A 41 -0.83 5.20 13.14
CA LEU A 41 -1.65 3.97 13.18
C LEU A 41 -1.37 3.15 14.45
N VAL A 42 -0.10 3.01 14.81
CA VAL A 42 0.33 2.32 16.03
C VAL A 42 -0.17 3.02 17.29
N ARG A 43 -0.09 4.36 17.36
CA ARG A 43 -0.67 5.14 18.48
C ARG A 43 -2.17 4.93 18.63
N ARG A 44 -2.87 4.64 17.53
CA ARG A 44 -4.31 4.30 17.51
C ARG A 44 -4.60 2.82 17.78
N GLY A 45 -3.60 2.05 18.21
CA GLY A 45 -3.75 0.65 18.60
C GLY A 45 -3.65 -0.34 17.44
N LYS A 46 -3.20 0.09 16.26
CA LYS A 46 -3.04 -0.80 15.09
C LYS A 46 -1.68 -1.49 15.11
N ARG A 47 -1.66 -2.79 14.80
CA ARG A 47 -0.47 -3.53 14.41
C ARG A 47 -0.24 -3.29 12.91
N VAL A 48 0.98 -2.96 12.54
CA VAL A 48 1.33 -2.69 11.15
C VAL A 48 2.36 -3.73 10.68
N ILE A 49 2.08 -4.33 9.53
CA ILE A 49 3.04 -5.11 8.76
C ILE A 49 3.45 -4.25 7.57
N PHE A 50 4.69 -3.78 7.56
CA PHE A 50 5.24 -3.01 6.45
C PHE A 50 5.88 -3.96 5.43
N VAL A 51 5.49 -3.82 4.17
CA VAL A 51 5.99 -4.61 3.06
C VAL A 51 6.91 -3.74 2.22
N ALA A 52 8.19 -4.11 2.20
CA ALA A 52 9.21 -3.55 1.33
C ALA A 52 9.33 -4.35 0.03
N ARG A 53 10.10 -3.82 -0.92
CA ARG A 53 10.54 -4.54 -2.12
C ARG A 53 11.48 -5.69 -1.76
N GLY A 54 11.43 -6.79 -2.52
CA GLY A 54 12.30 -7.95 -2.35
C GLY A 54 13.78 -7.71 -2.70
N ALA A 55 14.05 -6.85 -3.67
CA ALA A 55 15.40 -6.47 -4.12
C ALA A 55 15.47 -4.99 -4.54
N PRO A 56 16.66 -4.39 -4.68
CA PRO A 56 16.76 -3.03 -5.21
C PRO A 56 16.14 -2.91 -6.62
N THR A 57 15.07 -2.13 -6.73
CA THR A 57 14.35 -1.91 -7.99
C THR A 57 14.07 -0.43 -8.19
N ILE A 58 14.82 0.21 -9.09
CA ILE A 58 14.76 1.66 -9.33
C ILE A 58 15.02 2.45 -8.04
N ASN A 59 13.98 2.97 -7.41
CA ASN A 59 14.03 3.72 -6.17
C ASN A 59 13.06 3.17 -5.13
N ASP A 60 12.54 1.94 -5.32
CA ASP A 60 11.66 1.29 -4.37
C ASP A 60 12.39 1.00 -3.05
N ALA A 61 11.67 1.15 -1.93
CA ALA A 61 12.24 0.93 -0.61
C ALA A 61 12.40 -0.56 -0.30
N THR A 62 13.58 -0.93 0.19
CA THR A 62 13.94 -2.26 0.65
C THR A 62 13.84 -2.39 2.17
N LEU A 63 14.01 -3.61 2.72
CA LEU A 63 14.08 -3.79 4.18
C LEU A 63 15.21 -2.98 4.82
N SER A 64 16.36 -2.85 4.15
CA SER A 64 17.45 -2.00 4.66
C SER A 64 17.04 -0.54 4.79
N ASP A 65 16.25 -0.01 3.85
CA ASP A 65 15.74 1.35 3.92
C ASP A 65 14.73 1.50 5.06
N ALA A 66 13.84 0.52 5.24
CA ALA A 66 12.87 0.49 6.33
C ALA A 66 13.55 0.49 7.71
N VAL A 67 14.56 -0.35 7.90
CA VAL A 67 15.39 -0.37 9.12
C VAL A 67 16.15 0.96 9.29
N TYR A 68 16.73 1.49 8.22
CA TYR A 68 17.46 2.76 8.27
C TYR A 68 16.59 3.91 8.77
N VAL A 69 15.33 3.99 8.33
CA VAL A 69 14.39 5.01 8.82
C VAL A 69 13.75 4.64 10.15
N GLY A 70 14.04 3.48 10.73
CA GLY A 70 13.58 3.05 12.06
C GLY A 70 12.16 2.48 12.09
N LEU A 71 11.64 1.97 10.96
CA LEU A 71 10.31 1.35 10.90
C LEU A 71 10.23 0.02 11.64
N ASP A 72 11.36 -0.67 11.82
CA ASP A 72 11.48 -1.91 12.60
C ASP A 72 11.05 -1.75 14.07
N ARG A 73 10.97 -0.50 14.56
CA ARG A 73 10.51 -0.16 15.91
C ARG A 73 9.00 0.05 16.01
N ALA A 74 8.32 0.22 14.88
CA ALA A 74 6.90 0.55 14.80
C ALA A 74 6.08 -0.51 14.04
N ALA A 75 6.70 -1.31 13.17
CA ALA A 75 6.04 -2.28 12.33
C ALA A 75 6.85 -3.58 12.22
N THR A 76 6.15 -4.69 12.00
CA THR A 76 6.76 -5.92 11.50
C THR A 76 7.17 -5.69 10.06
N LEU A 77 8.40 -6.04 9.68
CA LEU A 77 8.91 -5.82 8.33
C LEU A 77 8.97 -7.14 7.56
N ILE A 78 8.37 -7.16 6.37
CA ILE A 78 8.48 -8.28 5.41
C ILE A 78 8.81 -7.72 4.02
N THR A 79 9.08 -8.59 3.06
CA THR A 79 9.16 -8.22 1.64
C THR A 79 8.05 -8.86 0.84
N ASN A 80 7.69 -8.24 -0.28
CA ASN A 80 6.87 -8.93 -1.28
C ASN A 80 7.66 -9.98 -2.07
N GLY A 81 8.99 -10.07 -1.91
CA GLY A 81 9.85 -11.07 -2.55
C GLY A 81 10.12 -10.86 -4.04
N SER A 82 9.57 -9.79 -4.65
CA SER A 82 9.74 -9.47 -6.06
C SER A 82 10.87 -8.46 -6.28
N ASP A 83 11.54 -8.55 -7.44
CA ASP A 83 12.52 -7.58 -7.96
C ASP A 83 11.93 -6.67 -9.06
N ALA A 84 10.62 -6.75 -9.31
CA ALA A 84 9.90 -5.90 -10.26
C ALA A 84 9.28 -4.66 -9.60
N PRO A 85 9.07 -3.54 -10.31
CA PRO A 85 8.34 -2.38 -9.78
C PRO A 85 6.87 -2.71 -9.51
N GLY A 86 6.27 -2.11 -8.47
CA GLY A 86 4.87 -2.37 -8.10
C GLY A 86 4.65 -3.80 -7.57
N THR A 87 3.41 -4.25 -7.37
CA THR A 87 3.16 -5.58 -6.80
C THR A 87 2.34 -6.43 -7.75
N ARG A 88 2.94 -7.51 -8.26
CA ARG A 88 2.25 -8.54 -9.03
C ARG A 88 2.22 -9.82 -8.21
N LEU A 89 1.04 -10.29 -7.84
CA LEU A 89 0.89 -11.44 -6.93
C LEU A 89 1.56 -12.72 -7.47
N SER A 90 1.60 -12.91 -8.79
CA SER A 90 2.25 -14.07 -9.42
C SER A 90 3.75 -14.19 -9.11
N ASP A 91 4.38 -13.07 -8.77
CA ASP A 91 5.84 -12.95 -8.64
C ASP A 91 6.25 -12.70 -7.17
N CYS A 92 5.30 -12.83 -6.24
CA CYS A 92 5.52 -12.53 -4.83
C CYS A 92 5.90 -13.77 -4.01
N SER A 93 6.57 -13.54 -2.88
CA SER A 93 6.92 -14.59 -1.92
C SER A 93 5.68 -15.20 -1.26
N GLN A 94 5.80 -16.47 -0.87
CA GLN A 94 4.74 -17.17 -0.13
C GLN A 94 4.35 -16.45 1.16
N GLU A 95 5.33 -15.93 1.90
CA GLU A 95 5.12 -15.13 3.12
C GLU A 95 4.25 -13.90 2.85
N PHE A 96 4.53 -13.17 1.77
CA PHE A 96 3.71 -12.02 1.38
C PHE A 96 2.30 -12.44 0.94
N LEU A 97 2.18 -13.51 0.16
CA LEU A 97 0.87 -13.99 -0.31
C LEU A 97 -0.05 -14.40 0.85
N GLU A 98 0.50 -15.00 1.90
CA GLU A 98 -0.23 -15.34 3.12
C GLU A 98 -0.65 -14.08 3.90
N ALA A 99 0.26 -13.12 4.06
CA ALA A 99 -0.05 -11.83 4.70
C ALA A 99 -1.12 -11.05 3.90
N PHE A 100 -1.00 -10.99 2.58
CA PHE A 100 -1.94 -10.33 1.68
C PHE A 100 -3.31 -10.99 1.68
N GLY A 101 -3.37 -12.32 1.59
CA GLY A 101 -4.62 -13.08 1.56
C GLY A 101 -5.40 -13.06 2.88
N SER A 102 -4.70 -12.84 4.01
CA SER A 102 -5.32 -12.77 5.34
C SER A 102 -5.66 -11.35 5.81
N ALA A 103 -5.14 -10.33 5.11
CA ALA A 103 -5.30 -8.93 5.50
C ALA A 103 -6.75 -8.46 5.43
N LYS A 104 -7.18 -7.74 6.48
CA LYS A 104 -8.50 -7.09 6.55
C LYS A 104 -8.49 -5.63 6.10
N LEU A 105 -7.30 -5.04 6.00
CA LEU A 105 -7.07 -3.71 5.45
C LEU A 105 -5.65 -3.65 4.88
N ILE A 106 -5.56 -3.24 3.62
CA ILE A 106 -4.30 -3.07 2.91
C ILE A 106 -4.19 -1.59 2.51
N ILE A 107 -3.11 -0.92 2.93
CA ILE A 107 -2.76 0.41 2.41
C ILE A 107 -1.67 0.21 1.36
N SER A 108 -1.99 0.51 0.11
CA SER A 108 -1.10 0.32 -1.02
C SER A 108 -0.57 1.67 -1.53
N LYS A 109 0.71 1.94 -1.30
CA LYS A 109 1.36 3.19 -1.73
C LYS A 109 1.84 3.08 -3.18
N GLY A 110 1.87 4.22 -3.86
CA GLY A 110 2.53 4.31 -5.16
C GLY A 110 1.71 3.87 -6.36
N GLN A 111 2.09 4.40 -7.53
CA GLN A 111 1.41 4.11 -8.79
C GLN A 111 1.68 2.68 -9.28
N GLY A 112 2.90 2.18 -9.10
CA GLY A 112 3.25 0.82 -9.54
C GLY A 112 2.45 -0.26 -8.81
N ASN A 113 2.19 -0.08 -7.51
CA ASN A 113 1.32 -1.00 -6.78
C ASN A 113 -0.14 -0.88 -7.23
N PHE A 114 -0.62 0.32 -7.55
CA PHE A 114 -1.96 0.50 -8.16
C PHE A 114 -2.05 -0.26 -9.50
N GLU A 115 -1.09 -0.10 -10.41
CA GLU A 115 -1.05 -0.80 -11.69
C GLU A 115 -1.02 -2.33 -11.56
N GLY A 116 -0.34 -2.86 -10.52
CA GLY A 116 -0.22 -4.30 -10.31
C GLY A 116 -1.41 -4.94 -9.60
N LEU A 117 -2.19 -4.15 -8.86
CA LEU A 117 -3.25 -4.64 -7.96
C LEU A 117 -4.64 -4.08 -8.28
N SER A 118 -4.81 -3.15 -9.22
CA SER A 118 -6.12 -2.52 -9.50
C SER A 118 -7.20 -3.52 -9.94
N GLU A 119 -6.80 -4.62 -10.57
CA GLU A 119 -7.67 -5.73 -10.98
C GLU A 119 -7.74 -6.89 -9.94
N VAL A 120 -7.10 -6.73 -8.78
CA VAL A 120 -7.05 -7.75 -7.72
C VAL A 120 -8.09 -7.42 -6.63
N PRO A 121 -9.10 -8.29 -6.40
CA PRO A 121 -10.09 -8.04 -5.36
C PRO A 121 -9.48 -8.14 -3.96
N GLY A 122 -9.87 -7.24 -3.07
CA GLY A 122 -9.40 -7.23 -1.68
C GLY A 122 -9.69 -5.92 -0.96
N PRO A 123 -9.46 -5.85 0.36
CA PRO A 123 -9.70 -4.64 1.17
C PRO A 123 -8.55 -3.63 1.00
N ILE A 124 -8.28 -3.22 -0.24
CA ILE A 124 -7.13 -2.37 -0.60
C ILE A 124 -7.57 -0.91 -0.71
N PHE A 125 -6.82 -0.04 -0.06
CA PHE A 125 -6.88 1.41 -0.25
C PHE A 125 -5.58 1.87 -0.91
N PHE A 126 -5.69 2.38 -2.13
CA PHE A 126 -4.58 2.94 -2.88
C PHE A 126 -4.34 4.39 -2.49
N LEU A 127 -3.11 4.72 -2.09
CA LEU A 127 -2.71 6.08 -1.75
C LEU A 127 -1.48 6.48 -2.56
N PHE A 128 -1.69 7.27 -3.62
CA PHE A 128 -0.62 7.64 -4.55
C PHE A 128 -0.89 8.98 -5.24
N LYS A 129 0.16 9.51 -5.90
CA LYS A 129 0.04 10.66 -6.80
C LYS A 129 -0.04 10.17 -8.24
N VAL A 130 -1.03 10.64 -9.00
CA VAL A 130 -1.18 10.32 -10.42
C VAL A 130 -0.05 10.95 -11.22
N LYS A 131 0.75 10.15 -11.96
CA LYS A 131 1.94 10.63 -12.70
C LYS A 131 1.76 10.65 -14.22
N CYS A 132 0.78 9.94 -14.78
CA CYS A 132 0.60 9.85 -16.24
C CYS A 132 -0.89 9.83 -16.66
N PRO A 133 -1.20 10.11 -17.94
CA PRO A 133 -2.58 10.17 -18.44
C PRO A 133 -3.35 8.86 -18.33
N VAL A 134 -2.68 7.71 -18.53
CA VAL A 134 -3.32 6.39 -18.46
C VAL A 134 -3.90 6.14 -17.07
N ILE A 135 -3.08 6.39 -16.03
CA ILE A 135 -3.53 6.25 -14.65
C ILE A 135 -4.49 7.36 -14.25
N ALA A 136 -4.41 8.54 -14.86
CA ALA A 136 -5.40 9.59 -14.62
C ALA A 136 -6.81 9.14 -15.03
N GLU A 137 -6.93 8.48 -16.18
CA GLU A 137 -8.18 7.90 -16.65
C GLU A 137 -8.65 6.75 -15.76
N GLU A 138 -7.77 5.79 -15.47
CA GLU A 138 -8.10 4.61 -14.65
C GLU A 138 -8.46 4.98 -13.20
N ALA A 139 -7.76 5.96 -12.63
CA ALA A 139 -8.03 6.46 -11.27
C ALA A 139 -9.20 7.45 -11.21
N GLY A 140 -9.69 7.95 -12.35
CA GLY A 140 -10.70 9.00 -12.41
C GLY A 140 -10.23 10.32 -11.79
N ALA A 141 -8.94 10.65 -11.89
CA ALA A 141 -8.32 11.81 -11.25
C ALA A 141 -7.30 12.50 -12.16
N GLN A 142 -7.13 13.81 -12.02
CA GLN A 142 -6.17 14.56 -12.85
C GLN A 142 -4.71 14.22 -12.51
N ILE A 143 -3.84 14.29 -13.52
CA ILE A 143 -2.38 14.17 -13.34
C ILE A 143 -1.90 15.17 -12.27
N GLY A 144 -1.05 14.70 -11.37
CA GLY A 144 -0.49 15.47 -10.27
C GLY A 144 -1.34 15.46 -9.00
N ARG A 145 -2.57 14.93 -9.03
CA ARG A 145 -3.41 14.81 -7.83
C ARG A 145 -2.99 13.62 -6.97
N ILE A 146 -3.09 13.81 -5.65
CA ILE A 146 -3.01 12.73 -4.67
C ILE A 146 -4.40 12.11 -4.56
N VAL A 147 -4.46 10.79 -4.62
CA VAL A 147 -5.69 10.01 -4.58
C VAL A 147 -5.60 9.05 -3.41
N LEU A 148 -6.68 8.97 -2.63
CA LEU A 148 -7.01 7.81 -1.80
C LEU A 148 -8.19 7.14 -2.51
N ARG A 149 -8.08 5.86 -2.81
CA ARG A 149 -9.12 5.12 -3.53
C ARG A 149 -9.27 3.71 -2.97
N GLU A 150 -10.49 3.36 -2.61
CA GLU A 150 -10.91 1.99 -2.31
C GLU A 150 -10.88 1.10 -3.56
N GLN A 151 -10.51 -0.17 -3.37
CA GLN A 151 -10.55 -1.20 -4.40
C GLN A 151 -11.98 -1.42 -4.92
N ARG A 152 -12.11 -1.53 -6.25
CA ARG A 152 -13.37 -1.76 -6.96
C ARG A 152 -13.39 -3.08 -7.72
N ALA A 153 -12.29 -3.83 -7.77
CA ALA A 153 -12.26 -5.17 -8.36
C ALA A 153 -13.19 -6.12 -7.60
N GLU A 154 -14.10 -6.75 -8.32
CA GLU A 154 -15.03 -7.73 -7.78
C GLU A 154 -14.37 -9.11 -7.70
N LYS A 155 -14.71 -9.90 -6.68
CA LYS A 155 -14.39 -11.32 -6.71
C LYS A 155 -15.21 -11.95 -7.82
N VAL A 156 -14.56 -12.47 -8.86
CA VAL A 156 -15.21 -13.36 -9.82
C VAL A 156 -15.77 -14.53 -9.02
N SER A 157 -17.08 -14.69 -9.02
CA SER A 157 -17.74 -15.82 -8.37
C SER A 157 -17.34 -17.09 -9.11
N GLU A 158 -16.74 -18.05 -8.39
CA GLU A 158 -16.65 -19.44 -8.86
C GLU A 158 -18.02 -20.12 -8.83
#